data_AF-Q6AGR9-F1
#
_entry.id   AF-Q6AGR9-F1
#
_cell.length_a   1.000
_cell.length_b   1.000
_cell.length_c   1.000
_cell.angle_alpha   90.00
_cell.angle_beta   90.00
_cell.angle_gamma   90.00
#
_symmetry.space_group_name_H-M   'P 1'
#
loop_
_entity.id
_entity.type
_entity.pdbx_description
1 polymer ?
#
loop_
_entity_poly.entity_id
_entity_poly.type
_entity_poly.pdbx_seq_one_letter_code
_entity_poly.pdbx_strand_id
1 'polypeptide(L)'
;MQGRVPGAAEQRALAPRSGGTSRNQPEHGIPLGQSNGRRIYPDGRVVDYKDRVPVVVDPVQRASMRSLEAALHPRFLSLQERELIRDLTRAGLSLCRVAAKLGRSVSTISREIRRNQLPGEGGYHPYVAHRKAASRRPRPKATRLVRNPQLRSYVQRKLTLRWSPEQISRSLIREFPGDAEMRVAHETIYQAFYVQGRGQLRRELTMVLRTGRAKRKPHRSGAARRHRFADPMVMISDRPAEIEDRAVPGHWEGDLIIGGHRNSAIGTLVERSTRFVMLIHLPIDRTAESVRDGLISAVKTLPRELRRSITWDQGSEMAAHKSFTIATDIPVYFCDPASPWQRGSNENTNGLLRQYFPKGKGTDLARFTATDLTNVAHELNTRPRKTLGWETPAERLAKLLAS
;
A
#
# COMPACT_ATOMS: atom_id res chain seq x y z
N MET A 1 -47.88 -51.66 -41.86
CA MET A 1 -47.81 -50.57 -40.86
C MET A 1 -46.97 -49.45 -41.42
N GLN A 2 -47.59 -48.54 -42.18
CA GLN A 2 -46.93 -47.45 -42.88
C GLN A 2 -47.79 -46.20 -42.70
N GLY A 3 -47.19 -45.18 -42.08
CA GLY A 3 -47.78 -43.87 -41.88
C GLY A 3 -47.66 -43.03 -43.15
N ARG A 4 -48.77 -42.39 -43.50
CA ARG A 4 -48.95 -41.27 -44.44
C ARG A 4 -49.18 -40.04 -43.53
N VAL A 5 -48.72 -38.81 -43.77
CA VAL A 5 -49.02 -37.85 -44.85
C VAL A 5 -48.04 -36.63 -44.70
N PRO A 6 -48.09 -35.55 -45.51
CA PRO A 6 -47.28 -35.28 -46.70
C PRO A 6 -46.38 -34.02 -46.59
N GLY A 7 -45.69 -33.74 -47.70
CA GLY A 7 -44.71 -32.67 -47.85
C GLY A 7 -45.21 -31.28 -48.27
N ALA A 8 -44.21 -30.52 -48.69
CA ALA A 8 -44.08 -29.09 -48.87
C ALA A 8 -45.00 -28.41 -49.91
N ALA A 9 -45.23 -27.11 -49.70
CA ALA A 9 -45.35 -26.12 -50.77
C ALA A 9 -44.69 -24.81 -50.33
N GLU A 10 -43.76 -24.33 -51.16
CA GLU A 10 -43.05 -23.06 -51.07
C GLU A 10 -43.97 -21.85 -51.28
N GLN A 11 -43.64 -20.73 -50.65
CA GLN A 11 -43.75 -19.41 -51.29
C GLN A 11 -42.67 -18.47 -50.71
N ARG A 12 -41.66 -18.17 -51.54
CA ARG A 12 -40.72 -17.06 -51.35
C ARG A 12 -41.42 -15.75 -51.75
N ALA A 13 -41.26 -14.68 -50.97
CA ALA A 13 -40.62 -13.42 -51.41
C ALA A 13 -40.71 -12.28 -50.37
N LEU A 14 -39.69 -11.41 -50.45
CA LEU A 14 -39.48 -10.08 -49.84
C LEU A 14 -39.10 -9.95 -48.36
N ALA A 15 -37.79 -9.77 -48.13
CA ALA A 15 -37.24 -8.96 -47.04
C ALA A 15 -37.52 -7.46 -47.31
N PRO A 16 -37.47 -6.55 -46.30
CA PRO A 16 -36.16 -6.05 -45.87
C PRO A 16 -36.01 -5.65 -44.38
N ARG A 17 -34.78 -5.87 -43.91
CA ARG A 17 -33.94 -4.93 -43.14
C ARG A 17 -34.19 -4.67 -41.64
N SER A 18 -33.10 -5.01 -40.92
CA SER A 18 -32.33 -4.13 -40.02
C SER A 18 -32.75 -3.99 -38.56
N GLY A 19 -31.76 -4.15 -37.67
CA GLY A 19 -31.73 -3.43 -36.40
C GLY A 19 -31.68 -4.26 -35.13
N GLY A 20 -30.91 -5.35 -35.08
CA GLY A 20 -30.55 -5.96 -33.80
C GLY A 20 -29.72 -4.98 -32.95
N THR A 21 -30.35 -4.35 -31.96
CA THR A 21 -29.63 -3.71 -30.85
C THR A 21 -30.04 -4.37 -29.52
N SER A 22 -29.02 -4.96 -28.91
CA SER A 22 -29.00 -5.56 -27.59
C SER A 22 -29.70 -4.67 -26.54
N ARG A 23 -30.79 -5.17 -25.95
CA ARG A 23 -31.27 -4.72 -24.65
C ARG A 23 -30.52 -5.48 -23.56
N ASN A 24 -29.35 -4.95 -23.19
CA ASN A 24 -28.78 -5.18 -21.86
C ASN A 24 -29.78 -4.62 -20.82
N GLN A 25 -30.68 -5.46 -20.30
CA GLN A 25 -31.34 -5.20 -19.03
C GLN A 25 -30.40 -5.66 -17.92
N PRO A 26 -29.90 -4.76 -17.05
CA PRO A 26 -29.19 -5.20 -15.86
C PRO A 26 -30.23 -5.71 -14.86
N GLU A 27 -29.91 -6.84 -14.25
CA GLU A 27 -30.68 -7.50 -13.19
C GLU A 27 -31.00 -6.48 -12.08
N HIS A 28 -32.26 -6.04 -12.01
CA HIS A 28 -32.70 -5.02 -11.06
C HIS A 28 -33.94 -5.53 -10.34
N GLY A 29 -33.81 -5.70 -9.02
CA GLY A 29 -34.85 -6.23 -8.15
C GLY A 29 -36.19 -5.49 -8.28
N ILE A 30 -37.26 -6.15 -7.84
CA ILE A 30 -38.64 -5.70 -7.97
C ILE A 30 -38.82 -4.32 -7.29
N PRO A 31 -39.37 -3.31 -7.98
CA PRO A 31 -39.59 -1.98 -7.41
C PRO A 31 -40.64 -2.03 -6.27
N LEU A 32 -40.42 -1.21 -5.24
CA LEU A 32 -41.29 -1.07 -4.06
C LEU A 32 -42.56 -0.24 -4.34
N GLY A 33 -42.65 0.44 -5.50
CA GLY A 33 -43.81 1.23 -5.90
C GLY A 33 -43.62 1.96 -7.24
N GLN A 34 -44.74 2.32 -7.87
CA GLN A 34 -44.82 3.05 -9.14
C GLN A 34 -45.76 4.25 -8.99
N SER A 35 -45.30 5.45 -9.35
CA SER A 35 -46.14 6.66 -9.43
C SER A 35 -45.61 7.59 -10.51
N ASN A 36 -46.49 8.08 -11.40
CA ASN A 36 -46.19 9.05 -12.46
C ASN A 36 -44.87 8.79 -13.20
N GLY A 37 -44.66 7.59 -13.79
CA GLY A 37 -43.47 7.29 -14.58
C GLY A 37 -42.17 7.09 -13.77
N ARG A 38 -42.23 7.10 -12.43
CA ARG A 38 -41.09 6.84 -11.53
C ARG A 38 -41.19 5.45 -10.92
N ARG A 39 -40.07 4.72 -10.90
CA ARG A 39 -39.91 3.45 -10.15
C ARG A 39 -38.99 3.63 -8.97
N ILE A 40 -39.43 3.22 -7.78
CA ILE A 40 -38.65 3.27 -6.55
C ILE A 40 -38.16 1.86 -6.22
N TYR A 41 -36.85 1.67 -6.09
CA TYR A 41 -36.22 0.38 -5.82
C TYR A 41 -35.93 0.17 -4.33
N PRO A 42 -35.68 -1.08 -3.87
CA PRO A 42 -35.39 -1.40 -2.47
C PRO A 42 -34.21 -0.63 -1.83
N ASP A 43 -33.19 -0.32 -2.62
CA ASP A 43 -32.06 0.52 -2.20
C ASP A 43 -32.38 2.02 -2.17
N GLY A 44 -33.58 2.40 -2.60
CA GLY A 44 -34.07 3.77 -2.68
C GLY A 44 -33.70 4.49 -3.98
N ARG A 45 -33.16 3.80 -5.01
CA ARG A 45 -33.05 4.35 -6.38
C ARG A 45 -34.43 4.76 -6.87
N VAL A 46 -34.52 5.95 -7.46
CA VAL A 46 -35.70 6.41 -8.18
C VAL A 46 -35.29 6.55 -9.64
N VAL A 47 -35.91 5.76 -10.50
CA VAL A 47 -35.69 5.85 -11.95
C VAL A 47 -36.91 6.55 -12.54
N ASP A 48 -36.69 7.75 -13.09
CA ASP A 48 -37.72 8.50 -13.82
C ASP A 48 -37.68 8.12 -15.30
N TYR A 49 -38.79 7.61 -15.82
CA TYR A 49 -38.93 7.16 -17.22
C TYR A 49 -39.69 8.17 -18.08
N LYS A 50 -39.95 9.40 -17.59
CA LYS A 50 -40.65 10.42 -18.37
C LYS A 50 -39.85 10.97 -19.56
N ASP A 51 -38.52 10.90 -19.49
CA ASP A 51 -37.63 11.33 -20.57
C ASP A 51 -37.01 10.12 -21.29
N ARG A 52 -36.67 10.26 -22.59
CA ARG A 52 -36.10 9.19 -23.45
C ARG A 52 -34.76 8.62 -22.93
N VAL A 53 -34.20 9.19 -21.87
CA VAL A 53 -33.06 8.68 -21.11
C VAL A 53 -33.44 8.63 -19.62
N PRO A 54 -33.40 7.47 -18.96
CA PRO A 54 -33.76 7.37 -17.55
C PRO A 54 -32.79 8.19 -16.67
N VAL A 55 -33.30 9.22 -16.00
CA VAL A 55 -32.51 10.03 -15.06
C VAL A 55 -32.52 9.35 -13.69
N VAL A 56 -31.36 8.87 -13.26
CA VAL A 56 -31.15 8.36 -11.90
C VAL A 56 -30.95 9.57 -10.98
N VAL A 57 -31.98 9.93 -10.23
CA VAL A 57 -31.86 10.97 -9.19
C VAL A 57 -31.21 10.30 -7.97
N ASP A 58 -29.93 10.61 -7.73
CA ASP A 58 -29.13 10.01 -6.66
C ASP A 58 -28.92 11.01 -5.50
N PRO A 59 -29.76 10.99 -4.44
CA PRO A 59 -29.52 11.82 -3.27
C PRO A 59 -28.35 11.28 -2.44
N VAL A 60 -27.45 12.21 -2.12
CA VAL A 60 -26.08 12.10 -1.56
C VAL A 60 -25.86 11.24 -0.29
N GLN A 61 -26.84 10.49 0.22
CA GLN A 61 -26.69 9.69 1.45
C GLN A 61 -27.48 8.37 1.43
N ARG A 62 -27.04 7.37 0.65
CA ARG A 62 -27.57 5.99 0.79
C ARG A 62 -26.69 5.12 1.67
N ALA A 63 -27.35 4.36 2.55
CA ALA A 63 -26.76 3.19 3.19
C ALA A 63 -26.57 2.09 2.13
N SER A 64 -25.37 1.52 2.02
CA SER A 64 -25.10 0.39 1.10
C SER A 64 -26.02 -0.83 1.38
N MET A 65 -26.29 -1.66 0.38
CA MET A 65 -27.04 -2.93 0.56
C MET A 65 -26.44 -3.77 1.70
N ARG A 66 -25.11 -3.91 1.72
CA ARG A 66 -24.38 -4.58 2.81
C ARG A 66 -24.68 -4.00 4.18
N SER A 67 -24.90 -2.69 4.31
CA SER A 67 -25.22 -2.06 5.59
C SER A 67 -26.69 -2.20 6.01
N LEU A 68 -27.59 -2.37 5.04
CA LEU A 68 -29.01 -2.68 5.27
C LEU A 68 -29.15 -4.14 5.74
N GLU A 69 -28.46 -5.07 5.08
CA GLU A 69 -28.52 -6.51 5.34
C GLU A 69 -27.62 -6.96 6.50
N ALA A 70 -26.75 -6.08 7.02
CA ALA A 70 -25.85 -6.42 8.12
C ALA A 70 -26.65 -6.91 9.35
N ALA A 71 -26.24 -8.07 9.89
CA ALA A 71 -26.80 -8.61 11.13
C ALA A 71 -26.77 -7.57 12.25
N LEU A 72 -27.93 -7.30 12.83
CA LEU A 72 -28.07 -6.27 13.86
C LEU A 72 -27.91 -6.88 15.23
N HIS A 73 -27.16 -6.20 16.10
CA HIS A 73 -27.18 -6.50 17.52
C HIS A 73 -28.63 -6.42 18.05
N PRO A 74 -29.08 -7.33 18.93
CA PRO A 74 -30.47 -7.38 19.40
C PRO A 74 -31.01 -6.07 19.95
N ARG A 75 -30.15 -5.17 20.43
CA ARG A 75 -30.51 -3.81 20.86
C ARG A 75 -31.17 -2.95 19.77
N PHE A 76 -30.91 -3.19 18.49
CA PHE A 76 -31.47 -2.42 17.39
C PHE A 76 -32.67 -3.13 16.78
N LEU A 77 -33.68 -2.36 16.38
CA LEU A 77 -34.83 -2.89 15.64
C LEU A 77 -34.37 -3.42 14.27
N SER A 78 -34.81 -4.62 13.90
CA SER A 78 -34.66 -5.21 12.57
C SER A 78 -35.60 -4.57 11.55
N LEU A 79 -35.50 -4.94 10.27
CA LEU A 79 -36.48 -4.49 9.28
C LEU A 79 -37.85 -5.13 9.56
N GLN A 80 -37.87 -6.43 9.84
CA GLN A 80 -39.07 -7.20 10.16
C GLN A 80 -39.78 -6.64 11.40
N GLU A 81 -39.04 -6.27 12.46
CA GLU A 81 -39.64 -5.62 13.63
C GLU A 81 -40.26 -4.26 13.27
N ARG A 82 -39.67 -3.50 12.35
CA ARG A 82 -40.25 -2.23 11.88
C ARG A 82 -41.51 -2.45 11.04
N GLU A 83 -41.54 -3.47 10.19
CA GLU A 83 -42.73 -3.86 9.44
C GLU A 83 -43.87 -4.24 10.40
N LEU A 84 -43.57 -5.06 11.41
CA LEU A 84 -44.52 -5.41 12.47
C LEU A 84 -45.01 -4.19 13.27
N ILE A 85 -44.13 -3.23 13.59
CA ILE A 85 -44.55 -1.97 14.22
C ILE A 85 -45.58 -1.24 13.35
N ARG A 86 -45.34 -1.14 12.04
CA ARG A 86 -46.29 -0.50 11.11
C ARG A 86 -47.63 -1.23 11.12
N ASP A 87 -47.60 -2.55 10.96
CA ASP A 87 -48.81 -3.35 10.74
C ASP A 87 -49.67 -3.42 12.02
N LEU A 88 -49.05 -3.60 13.19
CA LEU A 88 -49.77 -3.60 14.47
C LEU A 88 -50.33 -2.22 14.84
N THR A 89 -49.61 -1.14 14.50
CA THR A 89 -50.11 0.23 14.72
C THR A 89 -51.30 0.54 13.79
N ARG A 90 -51.26 0.07 12.53
CA ARG A 90 -52.39 0.18 11.58
C ARG A 90 -53.61 -0.62 12.01
N ALA A 91 -53.41 -1.76 12.68
CA ALA A 91 -54.48 -2.55 13.28
C ALA A 91 -55.05 -1.93 14.58
N GLY A 92 -54.64 -0.72 14.97
CA GLY A 92 -55.20 0.02 16.10
C GLY A 92 -54.67 -0.43 17.47
N LEU A 93 -53.60 -1.23 17.54
CA LEU A 93 -53.03 -1.64 18.83
C LEU A 93 -52.32 -0.46 19.52
N SER A 94 -52.47 -0.39 20.85
CA SER A 94 -51.72 0.57 21.67
C SER A 94 -50.22 0.28 21.67
N LEU A 95 -49.40 1.32 21.84
CA LEU A 95 -47.94 1.20 21.88
C LEU A 95 -47.45 0.19 22.93
N CYS A 96 -48.16 0.04 24.05
CA CYS A 96 -47.85 -0.95 25.08
C CYS A 96 -48.02 -2.39 24.55
N ARG A 97 -49.12 -2.66 23.82
CA ARG A 97 -49.37 -3.99 23.22
C ARG A 97 -48.39 -4.31 22.10
N VAL A 98 -48.07 -3.31 21.27
CA VAL A 98 -47.04 -3.43 20.22
C VAL A 98 -45.69 -3.80 20.86
N ALA A 99 -45.29 -3.08 21.91
CA ALA A 99 -44.05 -3.32 22.62
C ALA A 99 -43.99 -4.71 23.27
N ALA A 100 -45.07 -5.15 23.92
CA ALA A 100 -45.19 -6.49 24.50
C ALA A 100 -45.05 -7.59 23.44
N LYS A 101 -45.74 -7.48 22.29
CA LYS A 101 -45.64 -8.46 21.19
C LYS A 101 -44.24 -8.57 20.61
N LEU A 102 -43.49 -7.47 20.58
CA LEU A 102 -42.12 -7.42 20.05
C LEU A 102 -41.05 -7.73 21.11
N GLY A 103 -41.42 -7.90 22.39
CA GLY A 103 -40.46 -8.03 23.48
C GLY A 103 -39.58 -6.79 23.66
N ARG A 104 -40.12 -5.59 23.40
CA ARG A 104 -39.40 -4.30 23.44
C ARG A 104 -39.95 -3.36 24.50
N SER A 105 -39.17 -2.36 24.87
CA SER A 105 -39.69 -1.27 25.71
C SER A 105 -40.66 -0.38 24.94
N VAL A 106 -41.72 0.10 25.61
CA VAL A 106 -42.69 1.05 25.02
C VAL A 106 -42.00 2.31 24.52
N SER A 107 -40.99 2.79 25.24
CA SER A 107 -40.21 3.97 24.86
C SER A 107 -39.39 3.75 23.58
N THR A 108 -38.94 2.53 23.28
CA THR A 108 -38.27 2.21 22.01
C THR A 108 -39.22 2.39 20.85
N ILE A 109 -40.42 1.80 20.94
CA ILE A 109 -41.45 1.88 19.89
C ILE A 109 -41.91 3.33 19.70
N SER A 110 -42.21 4.03 20.80
CA SER A 110 -42.64 5.44 20.78
C SER A 110 -41.60 6.34 20.11
N ARG A 111 -40.31 6.22 20.47
CA ARG A 111 -39.23 7.03 19.88
C ARG A 111 -39.00 6.67 18.41
N GLU A 112 -39.10 5.40 18.04
CA GLU A 112 -38.92 4.96 16.65
C GLU A 112 -40.02 5.53 15.74
N ILE A 113 -41.28 5.45 16.17
CA ILE A 113 -42.41 6.01 15.43
C ILE A 113 -42.25 7.53 15.32
N ARG A 114 -42.09 8.22 16.45
CA ARG A 114 -41.96 9.70 16.48
C ARG A 114 -40.83 10.21 15.58
N ARG A 115 -39.68 9.54 15.57
CA ARG A 115 -38.51 9.97 14.78
C ARG A 115 -38.66 9.74 13.28
N ASN A 116 -39.50 8.80 12.86
CA ASN A 116 -39.59 8.35 11.47
C ASN A 116 -41.00 8.46 10.87
N GLN A 117 -41.90 9.23 11.49
CA GLN A 117 -43.11 9.71 10.84
C GLN A 117 -42.75 10.78 9.79
N LEU A 118 -43.33 10.67 8.59
CA LEU A 118 -43.21 11.69 7.56
C LEU A 118 -44.46 12.60 7.62
N PRO A 119 -44.31 13.93 7.70
CA PRO A 119 -45.44 14.84 7.60
C PRO A 119 -46.09 14.75 6.21
N GLY A 120 -47.42 14.71 6.13
CA GLY A 120 -48.18 14.82 4.87
C GLY A 120 -48.54 13.52 4.15
N GLU A 121 -47.86 12.39 4.40
CA GLU A 121 -48.08 11.10 3.68
C GLU A 121 -48.49 9.92 4.59
N GLY A 122 -49.27 10.18 5.65
CA GLY A 122 -50.12 9.13 6.24
C GLY A 122 -49.43 7.98 7.01
N GLY A 123 -48.28 8.21 7.68
CA GLY A 123 -47.88 7.34 8.80
C GLY A 123 -46.40 6.95 8.90
N TYR A 124 -46.15 5.84 9.62
CA TYR A 124 -44.82 5.29 9.89
C TYR A 124 -44.33 4.39 8.73
N HIS A 125 -43.16 4.70 8.16
CA HIS A 125 -42.59 3.96 7.03
C HIS A 125 -41.36 3.11 7.43
N PRO A 126 -41.48 1.77 7.48
CA PRO A 126 -40.44 0.89 8.01
C PRO A 126 -39.16 0.87 7.17
N TYR A 127 -39.27 0.84 5.83
CA TYR A 127 -38.11 0.81 4.93
C TYR A 127 -37.30 2.12 4.99
N VAL A 128 -37.97 3.27 5.06
CA VAL A 128 -37.32 4.57 5.21
C VAL A 128 -36.64 4.69 6.57
N ALA A 129 -37.33 4.27 7.63
CA ALA A 129 -36.76 4.21 8.98
C ALA A 129 -35.52 3.29 9.04
N HIS A 130 -35.58 2.14 8.38
CA HIS A 130 -34.47 1.19 8.30
C HIS A 130 -33.27 1.77 7.54
N ARG A 131 -33.48 2.41 6.38
CA ARG A 131 -32.44 3.12 5.64
C ARG A 131 -31.79 4.24 6.45
N LYS A 132 -32.59 5.07 7.12
CA LYS A 132 -32.10 6.12 8.03
C LYS A 132 -31.31 5.55 9.21
N ALA A 133 -31.74 4.40 9.75
CA ALA A 133 -31.01 3.73 10.83
C ALA A 133 -29.67 3.16 10.35
N ALA A 134 -29.64 2.56 9.15
CA ALA A 134 -28.41 2.04 8.54
C ALA A 134 -27.43 3.16 8.18
N SER A 135 -27.89 4.30 7.65
CA SER A 135 -27.02 5.44 7.31
C SER A 135 -26.43 6.12 8.54
N ARG A 136 -27.15 6.16 9.66
CA ARG A 136 -26.69 6.73 10.93
C ARG A 136 -25.76 5.80 11.71
N ARG A 137 -25.75 4.49 11.41
CA ARG A 137 -25.01 3.47 12.17
C ARG A 137 -23.50 3.69 12.22
N PRO A 138 -22.82 4.07 11.12
CA PRO A 138 -21.36 4.18 11.11
C PRO A 138 -20.80 5.26 12.05
N ARG A 139 -21.60 6.26 12.45
CA ARG A 139 -21.22 7.41 13.30
C ARG A 139 -19.76 7.83 13.11
N PRO A 140 -19.36 8.23 11.90
CA PRO A 140 -17.96 8.45 11.58
C PRO A 140 -17.43 9.60 12.43
N LYS A 141 -16.44 9.31 13.29
CA LYS A 141 -15.65 10.35 13.96
C LYS A 141 -14.62 10.87 12.97
N ALA A 142 -14.45 12.19 12.93
CA ALA A 142 -13.33 12.79 12.20
C ALA A 142 -12.02 12.20 12.74
N THR A 143 -11.16 11.74 11.83
CA THR A 143 -9.88 11.10 12.20
C THR A 143 -8.92 12.15 12.75
N ARG A 144 -7.92 11.70 13.52
CA ARG A 144 -6.91 12.61 14.11
C ARG A 144 -6.16 13.41 13.04
N LEU A 145 -5.86 12.80 11.90
CA LEU A 145 -5.20 13.48 10.78
C LEU A 145 -6.06 14.60 10.16
N VAL A 146 -7.39 14.53 10.27
CA VAL A 146 -8.26 15.63 9.82
C VAL A 146 -8.30 16.75 10.85
N ARG A 147 -8.32 16.39 12.13
CA ARG A 147 -8.42 17.34 13.25
C ARG A 147 -7.13 18.09 13.55
N ASN A 148 -5.98 17.47 13.26
CA ASN A 148 -4.66 18.05 13.54
C ASN A 148 -3.89 18.28 12.21
N PRO A 149 -3.91 19.52 11.67
CA PRO A 149 -3.19 19.86 10.44
C PRO A 149 -1.67 19.71 10.55
N GLN A 150 -1.09 19.97 11.72
CA GLN A 150 0.35 19.82 11.95
C GLN A 150 0.79 18.36 11.83
N LEU A 151 0.07 17.45 12.51
CA LEU A 151 0.29 16.01 12.41
C LEU A 151 0.13 15.53 10.96
N ARG A 152 -0.92 15.98 10.26
CA ARG A 152 -1.14 15.64 8.85
C ARG A 152 0.02 16.08 7.96
N SER A 153 0.46 17.33 8.10
CA SER A 153 1.58 17.87 7.34
C SER A 153 2.88 17.11 7.62
N TYR A 154 3.14 16.76 8.88
CA TYR A 154 4.29 15.92 9.23
C TYR A 154 4.24 14.56 8.54
N VAL A 155 3.11 13.85 8.68
CA VAL A 155 2.91 12.53 8.06
C VAL A 155 3.09 12.62 6.55
N GLN A 156 2.48 13.62 5.89
CA GLN A 156 2.61 13.83 4.46
C GLN A 156 4.06 14.07 4.02
N ARG A 157 4.80 14.95 4.71
CA ARG A 157 6.22 15.21 4.38
C ARG A 157 7.07 13.95 4.49
N LYS A 158 6.94 13.20 5.58
CA LYS A 158 7.75 11.98 5.78
C LYS A 158 7.36 10.87 4.79
N LEU A 159 6.09 10.78 4.41
CA LEU A 159 5.64 9.88 3.34
C LEU A 159 6.25 10.26 1.99
N THR A 160 6.34 11.55 1.64
CA THR A 160 7.04 12.01 0.42
C THR A 160 8.51 11.57 0.41
N LEU A 161 9.16 11.55 1.57
CA LEU A 161 10.52 11.00 1.76
C LEU A 161 10.57 9.46 1.81
N ARG A 162 9.47 8.79 1.43
CA ARG A 162 9.32 7.32 1.38
C ARG A 162 9.54 6.61 2.72
N TRP A 163 9.26 7.30 3.83
CA TRP A 163 9.22 6.67 5.15
C TRP A 163 7.99 5.77 5.25
N SER A 164 8.16 4.61 5.88
CA SER A 164 7.03 3.73 6.17
C SER A 164 6.15 4.32 7.27
N PRO A 165 4.84 4.00 7.28
CA PRO A 165 3.95 4.40 8.37
C PRO A 165 4.45 4.05 9.78
N GLU A 166 5.09 2.90 9.96
CA GLU A 166 5.71 2.50 11.24
C GLU A 166 6.84 3.44 11.65
N GLN A 167 7.74 3.77 10.70
CA GLN A 167 8.82 4.73 10.94
C GLN A 167 8.29 6.10 11.34
N ILE A 168 7.24 6.59 10.67
CA ILE A 168 6.62 7.89 10.97
C ILE A 168 6.01 7.88 12.38
N SER A 169 5.23 6.84 12.71
CA SER A 169 4.59 6.67 14.01
C SER A 169 5.63 6.67 15.15
N ARG A 170 6.76 5.99 14.96
CA ARG A 170 7.85 5.93 15.96
C ARG A 170 8.63 7.24 16.05
N SER A 171 8.87 7.89 14.93
CA SER A 171 9.60 9.17 14.89
C SER A 171 8.83 10.29 15.59
N LEU A 172 7.50 10.29 15.45
CA LEU A 172 6.63 11.23 16.16
C LEU A 172 6.78 11.15 17.68
N ILE A 173 6.95 9.94 18.23
CA ILE A 173 7.18 9.73 19.67
C ILE A 173 8.49 10.39 20.10
N ARG A 174 9.54 10.24 19.29
CA ARG A 174 10.88 10.73 19.58
C ARG A 174 11.03 12.25 19.38
N GLU A 175 10.48 12.78 18.30
CA GLU A 175 10.60 14.21 17.94
C GLU A 175 9.64 15.09 18.75
N PHE A 176 8.54 14.53 19.26
CA PHE A 176 7.53 15.26 20.04
C PHE A 176 7.20 14.52 21.33
N PRO A 177 8.13 14.32 22.28
CA PRO A 177 7.93 13.45 23.44
C PRO A 177 6.80 13.93 24.37
N GLY A 178 6.65 15.25 24.54
CA GLY A 178 5.61 15.85 25.40
C GLY A 178 4.26 16.13 24.72
N ASP A 179 4.14 15.95 23.40
CA ASP A 179 2.92 16.28 22.66
C ASP A 179 2.12 15.02 22.31
N ALA A 180 1.06 14.78 23.10
CA ALA A 180 0.14 13.66 22.87
C ALA A 180 -0.70 13.83 21.59
N GLU A 181 -0.89 15.06 21.09
CA GLU A 181 -1.60 15.34 19.85
C GLU A 181 -0.79 14.96 18.61
N MET A 182 0.53 14.88 18.75
CA MET A 182 1.44 14.37 17.73
C MET A 182 1.54 12.84 17.70
N ARG A 183 0.64 12.10 18.36
CA ARG A 183 0.63 10.63 18.33
C ARG A 183 -0.31 10.10 17.24
N VAL A 184 0.16 9.13 16.46
CA VAL A 184 -0.71 8.39 15.54
C VAL A 184 -0.20 6.96 15.37
N ALA A 185 -1.11 5.99 15.41
CA ALA A 185 -0.78 4.61 15.10
C ALA A 185 -0.52 4.46 13.59
N HIS A 186 0.45 3.62 13.22
CA HIS A 186 0.77 3.37 11.82
C HIS A 186 -0.42 2.79 11.03
N GLU A 187 -1.31 2.02 11.66
CA GLU A 187 -2.56 1.56 11.06
C GLU A 187 -3.49 2.73 10.70
N THR A 188 -3.53 3.78 11.51
CA THR A 188 -4.32 4.99 11.18
C THR A 188 -3.77 5.70 9.95
N ILE A 189 -2.45 5.70 9.76
CA ILE A 189 -1.81 6.19 8.54
C ILE A 189 -2.18 5.29 7.34
N TYR A 190 -2.17 3.96 7.49
CA TYR A 190 -2.63 3.03 6.44
C TYR A 190 -4.10 3.26 6.06
N GLN A 191 -5.00 3.37 7.04
CA GLN A 191 -6.42 3.62 6.80
C GLN A 191 -6.67 4.95 6.05
N ALA A 192 -5.82 5.96 6.27
CA ALA A 192 -5.89 7.21 5.53
C ALA A 192 -5.54 7.06 4.03
N PHE A 193 -4.81 6.02 3.63
CA PHE A 193 -4.56 5.68 2.22
C PHE A 193 -5.73 4.93 1.57
N TYR A 194 -6.24 3.88 2.25
CA TYR A 194 -7.17 2.94 1.64
C TYR A 194 -8.61 3.47 1.53
N VAL A 195 -9.01 4.38 2.41
CA VAL A 195 -10.38 4.91 2.41
C VAL A 195 -10.46 6.17 1.55
N GLN A 196 -10.51 5.99 0.22
CA GLN A 196 -10.61 7.07 -0.79
C GLN A 196 -11.80 8.03 -0.60
N GLY A 197 -12.84 7.64 0.14
CA GLY A 197 -13.99 8.51 0.45
C GLY A 197 -13.75 9.52 1.58
N ARG A 198 -12.55 9.60 2.17
CA ARG A 198 -12.26 10.50 3.31
C ARG A 198 -11.32 11.67 3.02
N GLY A 199 -10.73 11.78 1.82
CA GLY A 199 -9.96 12.96 1.38
C GLY A 199 -8.77 13.37 2.28
N GLN A 200 -8.16 12.44 3.02
CA GLN A 200 -7.27 12.78 4.15
C GLN A 200 -5.80 13.01 3.76
N LEU A 201 -5.34 12.40 2.66
CA LEU A 201 -3.98 12.48 2.13
C LEU A 201 -4.03 12.52 0.59
N ARG A 202 -3.07 13.20 -0.06
CA ARG A 202 -3.04 13.34 -1.53
C ARG A 202 -2.91 11.98 -2.22
N ARG A 203 -3.68 11.79 -3.31
CA ARG A 203 -3.79 10.53 -4.07
C ARG A 203 -2.44 10.00 -4.58
N GLU A 204 -1.52 10.91 -4.90
CA GLU A 204 -0.15 10.65 -5.38
C GLU A 204 0.74 9.93 -4.38
N LEU A 205 0.45 10.01 -3.07
CA LEU A 205 1.23 9.36 -2.01
C LEU A 205 1.08 7.83 -2.03
N THR A 206 0.06 7.29 -2.71
CA THR A 206 -0.15 5.84 -2.88
C THR A 206 0.97 5.21 -3.72
N MET A 207 1.60 5.98 -4.62
CA MET A 207 2.72 5.52 -5.46
C MET A 207 4.04 5.36 -4.69
N VAL A 208 4.09 5.81 -3.44
CA VAL A 208 5.30 5.80 -2.60
C VAL A 208 5.42 4.54 -1.73
N LEU A 209 4.44 3.64 -1.79
CA LEU A 209 4.45 2.38 -1.04
C LEU A 209 5.46 1.37 -1.63
N ARG A 210 6.17 0.66 -0.74
CA ARG A 210 7.41 -0.08 -1.05
C ARG A 210 7.27 -1.23 -2.05
N THR A 211 6.06 -1.70 -2.35
CA THR A 211 5.84 -2.85 -3.23
C THR A 211 4.59 -2.70 -4.07
N GLY A 212 4.76 -2.45 -5.38
CA GLY A 212 3.72 -2.60 -6.40
C GLY A 212 3.62 -4.03 -6.97
N ARG A 213 3.93 -5.06 -6.18
CA ARG A 213 4.01 -6.45 -6.66
C ARG A 213 2.67 -7.17 -6.48
N ALA A 214 2.07 -7.60 -7.58
CA ALA A 214 0.82 -8.38 -7.56
C ALA A 214 1.02 -9.91 -7.38
N LYS A 215 2.24 -10.44 -7.57
CA LYS A 215 2.56 -11.87 -7.40
C LYS A 215 3.99 -12.10 -6.91
N ARG A 216 4.19 -13.17 -6.13
CA ARG A 216 5.50 -13.70 -5.71
C ARG A 216 6.22 -14.29 -6.93
N LYS A 217 7.51 -14.01 -7.10
CA LYS A 217 8.35 -14.69 -8.09
C LYS A 217 8.78 -16.06 -7.54
N PRO A 218 8.70 -17.13 -8.34
CA PRO A 218 9.28 -18.41 -7.96
C PRO A 218 10.80 -18.30 -7.87
N HIS A 219 11.38 -19.02 -6.90
CA HIS A 219 12.80 -19.13 -6.69
C HIS A 219 13.42 -19.89 -7.88
N ARG A 220 14.48 -19.36 -8.51
CA ARG A 220 15.26 -20.14 -9.48
C ARG A 220 16.33 -20.91 -8.71
N SER A 221 16.44 -22.21 -9.00
CA SER A 221 17.52 -23.07 -8.52
C SER A 221 18.86 -22.63 -9.10
N GLY A 222 19.91 -22.72 -8.29
CA GLY A 222 21.26 -22.31 -8.64
C GLY A 222 21.90 -23.26 -9.63
N ALA A 223 22.18 -22.78 -10.84
CA ALA A 223 23.15 -23.43 -11.72
C ALA A 223 24.55 -22.89 -11.40
N ALA A 224 25.49 -23.81 -11.18
CA ALA A 224 26.87 -23.57 -10.79
C ALA A 224 27.58 -22.59 -11.74
N ARG A 225 28.30 -21.61 -11.17
CA ARG A 225 29.23 -20.73 -11.90
C ARG A 225 30.66 -21.20 -11.66
N ARG A 226 31.47 -21.20 -12.72
CA ARG A 226 32.93 -21.41 -12.68
C ARG A 226 33.65 -20.22 -12.02
N HIS A 227 34.79 -20.47 -11.39
CA HIS A 227 35.70 -19.45 -10.86
C HIS A 227 36.12 -18.44 -11.95
N ARG A 228 36.14 -17.15 -11.61
CA ARG A 228 36.32 -16.04 -12.58
C ARG A 228 37.55 -15.15 -12.34
N PHE A 229 38.29 -15.37 -11.27
CA PHE A 229 39.45 -14.52 -10.93
C PHE A 229 40.75 -15.29 -11.16
N ALA A 230 41.77 -14.59 -11.67
CA ALA A 230 43.14 -15.10 -11.79
C ALA A 230 43.93 -15.03 -10.46
N ASP A 231 43.47 -14.18 -9.55
CA ASP A 231 44.11 -13.89 -8.27
C ASP A 231 43.49 -14.67 -7.10
N PRO A 232 44.29 -15.13 -6.11
CA PRO A 232 43.78 -15.74 -4.88
C PRO A 232 42.89 -14.78 -4.08
N MET A 233 41.73 -15.28 -3.66
CA MET A 233 40.72 -14.57 -2.86
C MET A 233 40.86 -14.90 -1.38
N VAL A 234 40.64 -13.90 -0.51
CA VAL A 234 40.42 -14.14 0.93
C VAL A 234 38.92 -14.32 1.15
N MET A 235 38.53 -15.48 1.66
CA MET A 235 37.11 -15.81 1.83
C MET A 235 36.55 -15.16 3.10
N ILE A 236 35.23 -15.04 3.17
CA ILE A 236 34.53 -14.51 4.35
C ILE A 236 34.79 -15.35 5.62
N SER A 237 35.10 -16.65 5.46
CA SER A 237 35.52 -17.54 6.53
C SER A 237 36.81 -17.09 7.21
N ASP A 238 37.67 -16.36 6.51
CA ASP A 238 39.00 -15.97 6.99
C ASP A 238 38.96 -14.60 7.71
N ARG A 239 37.75 -14.13 8.02
CA ARG A 239 37.57 -12.88 8.77
C ARG A 239 37.84 -13.07 10.25
N PRO A 240 38.46 -12.07 10.90
CA PRO A 240 38.44 -11.96 12.34
C PRO A 240 36.99 -12.00 12.88
N ALA A 241 36.78 -12.72 13.99
CA ALA A 241 35.45 -12.91 14.59
C ALA A 241 34.77 -11.58 14.99
N GLU A 242 35.57 -10.58 15.33
CA GLU A 242 35.17 -9.20 15.63
C GLU A 242 34.36 -8.51 14.49
N ILE A 243 34.44 -9.01 13.25
CA ILE A 243 33.67 -8.49 12.10
C ILE A 243 32.22 -9.01 12.09
N GLU A 244 31.93 -10.17 12.70
CA GLU A 244 30.60 -10.77 12.68
C GLU A 244 29.63 -10.11 13.65
N ASP A 245 30.12 -9.61 14.79
CA ASP A 245 29.29 -9.01 15.83
C ASP A 245 28.73 -7.63 15.47
N ARG A 246 29.21 -7.01 14.38
CA ARG A 246 28.77 -5.68 13.89
C ARG A 246 28.81 -4.61 14.98
N ALA A 247 29.69 -4.81 15.96
CA ALA A 247 29.89 -3.91 17.09
C ALA A 247 30.87 -2.79 16.73
N VAL A 248 31.83 -3.10 15.86
CA VAL A 248 32.89 -2.19 15.44
C VAL A 248 32.49 -1.51 14.11
N PRO A 249 32.50 -0.18 14.02
CA PRO A 249 32.22 0.52 12.77
C PRO A 249 33.39 0.38 11.78
N GLY A 250 33.07 0.53 10.48
CA GLY A 250 34.08 0.58 9.41
C GLY A 250 34.21 -0.71 8.58
N HIS A 251 33.34 -1.68 8.85
CA HIS A 251 33.18 -2.86 8.00
C HIS A 251 32.02 -2.65 7.05
N TRP A 252 32.29 -2.70 5.75
CA TRP A 252 31.31 -2.38 4.71
C TRP A 252 30.87 -3.63 3.94
N GLU A 253 29.61 -3.65 3.55
CA GLU A 253 29.07 -4.58 2.56
C GLU A 253 28.87 -3.87 1.23
N GLY A 254 29.35 -4.50 0.17
CA GLY A 254 29.35 -3.99 -1.19
C GLY A 254 28.46 -4.80 -2.14
N ASP A 255 27.84 -4.13 -3.10
CA ASP A 255 27.06 -4.74 -4.20
C ASP A 255 26.92 -3.77 -5.38
N LEU A 256 26.59 -4.31 -6.56
CA LEU A 256 26.25 -3.53 -7.75
C LEU A 256 24.76 -3.60 -8.08
N ILE A 257 24.13 -2.42 -8.15
CA ILE A 257 22.81 -2.26 -8.76
C ILE A 257 23.01 -2.01 -10.27
N ILE A 258 22.63 -2.97 -11.09
CA ILE A 258 22.78 -2.88 -12.56
C ILE A 258 21.50 -2.32 -13.20
N GLY A 259 21.69 -1.42 -14.18
CA GLY A 259 20.64 -0.83 -15.03
C GLY A 259 20.10 -1.78 -16.11
N GLY A 260 19.00 -1.41 -16.75
CA GLY A 260 18.28 -2.27 -17.72
C GLY A 260 19.12 -2.66 -18.95
N HIS A 261 20.00 -1.77 -19.41
CA HIS A 261 20.84 -1.96 -20.61
C HIS A 261 22.27 -2.44 -20.29
N ARG A 262 22.53 -2.90 -19.05
CA ARG A 262 23.79 -3.53 -18.59
C ARG A 262 25.08 -2.69 -18.62
N ASN A 263 25.04 -1.46 -19.16
CA ASN A 263 26.21 -0.57 -19.21
C ASN A 263 26.35 0.26 -17.93
N SER A 264 25.27 0.94 -17.50
CA SER A 264 25.28 1.74 -16.28
C SER A 264 25.02 0.91 -15.02
N ALA A 265 25.70 1.27 -13.93
CA ALA A 265 25.59 0.66 -12.62
C ALA A 265 25.65 1.70 -11.49
N ILE A 266 25.19 1.30 -10.31
CA ILE A 266 25.41 2.03 -9.08
C ILE A 266 26.07 1.08 -8.09
N GLY A 267 27.27 1.42 -7.66
CA GLY A 267 27.92 0.74 -6.54
C GLY A 267 27.24 1.12 -5.23
N THR A 268 26.98 0.13 -4.39
CA THR A 268 26.35 0.32 -3.09
C THR A 268 27.32 -0.14 -2.01
N LEU A 269 27.62 0.75 -1.07
CA LEU A 269 28.38 0.43 0.14
C LEU A 269 27.48 0.67 1.34
N VAL A 270 27.32 -0.34 2.20
CA VAL A 270 26.53 -0.27 3.42
C VAL A 270 27.39 -0.64 4.61
N GLU A 271 27.53 0.27 5.56
CA GLU A 271 28.29 0.04 6.78
C GLU A 271 27.52 -0.93 7.70
N ARG A 272 28.18 -1.97 8.22
CA ARG A 272 27.54 -3.12 8.87
C ARG A 272 26.97 -2.81 10.25
N SER A 273 27.46 -1.79 10.93
CA SER A 273 27.07 -1.47 12.31
C SER A 273 25.92 -0.45 12.34
N THR A 274 26.02 0.57 11.49
CA THR A 274 25.17 1.75 11.42
C THR A 274 24.18 1.71 10.26
N ARG A 275 24.37 0.83 9.27
CA ARG A 275 23.60 0.79 8.01
C ARG A 275 23.74 2.07 7.18
N PHE A 276 24.80 2.84 7.40
CA PHE A 276 25.07 4.02 6.60
C PHE A 276 25.36 3.62 5.16
N VAL A 277 24.71 4.29 4.21
CA VAL A 277 24.74 3.96 2.79
C VAL A 277 25.54 5.01 2.03
N MET A 278 26.46 4.55 1.19
CA MET A 278 27.09 5.36 0.16
C MET A 278 26.76 4.76 -1.21
N LEU A 279 26.51 5.65 -2.17
CA LEU A 279 26.20 5.27 -3.56
C LEU A 279 27.29 5.80 -4.47
N ILE A 280 27.81 4.93 -5.32
CA ILE A 280 28.91 5.21 -6.24
C ILE A 280 28.32 5.22 -7.64
N HIS A 281 28.47 6.36 -8.32
CA HIS A 281 27.90 6.52 -9.65
C HIS A 281 28.82 5.90 -10.71
N LEU A 282 28.31 4.93 -11.48
CA LEU A 282 29.03 4.30 -12.59
C LEU A 282 28.18 4.44 -13.88
N PRO A 283 28.17 5.63 -14.51
CA PRO A 283 27.26 5.92 -15.62
C PRO A 283 27.64 5.24 -16.94
N ILE A 284 28.94 5.00 -17.16
CA ILE A 284 29.47 4.57 -18.46
C ILE A 284 29.53 3.04 -18.56
N ASP A 285 30.22 2.41 -17.60
CA ASP A 285 30.46 0.97 -17.57
C ASP A 285 30.53 0.44 -16.14
N ARG A 286 30.80 -0.86 -16.02
CA ARG A 286 31.00 -1.59 -14.75
C ARG A 286 32.22 -2.51 -14.82
N THR A 287 33.26 -2.05 -15.52
CA THR A 287 34.56 -2.73 -15.57
C THR A 287 35.19 -2.79 -14.17
N ALA A 288 36.14 -3.70 -13.96
CA ALA A 288 36.77 -3.85 -12.66
C ALA A 288 37.56 -2.60 -12.28
N GLU A 289 38.11 -1.91 -13.26
CA GLU A 289 38.83 -0.65 -13.16
C GLU A 289 37.90 0.49 -12.74
N SER A 290 36.79 0.70 -13.46
CA SER A 290 35.81 1.75 -13.13
C SER A 290 35.20 1.54 -11.73
N VAL A 291 34.90 0.28 -11.37
CA VAL A 291 34.37 -0.06 -10.05
C VAL A 291 35.41 0.21 -8.96
N ARG A 292 36.66 -0.23 -9.18
CA ARG A 292 37.80 0.05 -8.27
C ARG A 292 37.98 1.55 -8.06
N ASP A 293 38.06 2.33 -9.13
CA ASP A 293 38.37 3.77 -9.06
C ASP A 293 37.23 4.53 -8.36
N GLY A 294 35.98 4.16 -8.64
CA GLY A 294 34.82 4.66 -7.92
C GLY A 294 34.83 4.31 -6.43
N LEU A 295 35.19 3.07 -6.07
CA LEU A 295 35.33 2.64 -4.68
C LEU A 295 36.45 3.39 -3.95
N ILE A 296 37.62 3.55 -4.58
CA ILE A 296 38.76 4.29 -4.03
C ILE A 296 38.34 5.73 -3.71
N SER A 297 37.70 6.40 -4.68
CA SER A 297 37.23 7.77 -4.52
C SER A 297 36.24 7.91 -3.35
N ALA A 298 35.27 7.00 -3.26
CA ALA A 298 34.29 6.99 -2.17
C ALA A 298 34.95 6.76 -0.81
N VAL A 299 35.77 5.72 -0.67
CA VAL A 299 36.41 5.35 0.60
C VAL A 299 37.38 6.43 1.09
N LYS A 300 38.09 7.12 0.19
CA LYS A 300 39.01 8.20 0.55
C LYS A 300 38.31 9.38 1.22
N THR A 301 37.00 9.54 1.04
CA THR A 301 36.21 10.57 1.72
C THR A 301 35.88 10.21 3.18
N LEU A 302 36.02 8.95 3.57
CA LEU A 302 35.69 8.48 4.92
C LEU A 302 36.81 8.79 5.92
N PRO A 303 36.51 9.07 7.20
CA PRO A 303 37.48 9.03 8.28
C PRO A 303 38.20 7.68 8.38
N ARG A 304 39.44 7.67 8.87
CA ARG A 304 40.29 6.46 8.93
C ARG A 304 39.64 5.34 9.73
N GLU A 305 38.90 5.70 10.77
CA GLU A 305 38.19 4.81 11.70
C GLU A 305 37.14 3.95 10.98
N LEU A 306 36.62 4.44 9.85
CA LEU A 306 35.63 3.73 9.02
C LEU A 306 36.25 2.92 7.88
N ARG A 307 37.58 2.87 7.76
CA ARG A 307 38.29 2.20 6.65
C ARG A 307 38.83 0.83 7.08
N ARG A 308 37.97 -0.08 7.57
CA ARG A 308 38.44 -1.38 8.11
C ARG A 308 38.38 -2.52 7.11
N SER A 309 37.25 -2.78 6.47
CA SER A 309 37.17 -3.85 5.46
C SER A 309 35.98 -3.69 4.54
N ILE A 310 36.03 -4.34 3.37
CA ILE A 310 34.90 -4.46 2.45
C ILE A 310 34.56 -5.93 2.19
N THR A 311 33.26 -6.22 2.19
CA THR A 311 32.68 -7.50 1.79
C THR A 311 32.08 -7.39 0.41
N TRP A 312 32.40 -8.29 -0.51
CA TRP A 312 31.75 -8.35 -1.82
C TRP A 312 31.35 -9.77 -2.22
N ASP A 313 30.50 -9.91 -3.24
CA ASP A 313 30.32 -11.21 -3.90
C ASP A 313 31.45 -11.49 -4.91
N GLN A 314 31.48 -12.71 -5.44
CA GLN A 314 32.48 -13.14 -6.43
C GLN A 314 32.15 -12.62 -7.85
N GLY A 315 31.62 -11.40 -7.95
CA GLY A 315 31.34 -10.72 -9.21
C GLY A 315 32.61 -10.28 -9.93
N SER A 316 32.64 -10.40 -11.25
CA SER A 316 33.81 -10.03 -12.08
C SER A 316 34.22 -8.57 -11.94
N GLU A 317 33.30 -7.71 -11.52
CA GLU A 317 33.54 -6.30 -11.16
C GLU A 317 34.60 -6.12 -10.05
N MET A 318 34.87 -7.14 -9.23
CA MET A 318 35.87 -7.09 -8.17
C MET A 318 37.18 -7.77 -8.56
N ALA A 319 37.44 -7.98 -9.85
CA ALA A 319 38.69 -8.59 -10.31
C ALA A 319 39.92 -7.77 -9.88
N ALA A 320 39.81 -6.44 -9.82
CA ALA A 320 40.89 -5.53 -9.41
C ALA A 320 40.95 -5.27 -7.88
N HIS A 321 40.41 -6.16 -7.04
CA HIS A 321 40.36 -5.99 -5.58
C HIS A 321 41.73 -5.89 -4.90
N LYS A 322 42.78 -6.54 -5.45
CA LYS A 322 44.15 -6.41 -4.95
C LYS A 322 44.66 -4.98 -5.10
N SER A 323 44.50 -4.39 -6.30
CA SER A 323 44.86 -2.99 -6.54
C SER A 323 44.06 -2.03 -5.67
N PHE A 324 42.77 -2.32 -5.43
CA PHE A 324 41.96 -1.57 -4.47
C PHE A 324 42.57 -1.61 -3.06
N THR A 325 42.93 -2.81 -2.58
CA THR A 325 43.51 -3.03 -1.25
C THR A 325 44.83 -2.27 -1.12
N ILE A 326 45.72 -2.38 -2.10
CA ILE A 326 47.01 -1.66 -2.15
C ILE A 326 46.81 -0.14 -2.10
N ALA A 327 45.80 0.39 -2.79
CA ALA A 327 45.57 1.83 -2.88
C ALA A 327 44.89 2.45 -1.65
N THR A 328 44.31 1.64 -0.76
CA THR A 328 43.44 2.12 0.33
C THR A 328 43.78 1.53 1.70
N ASP A 329 44.64 0.52 1.75
CA ASP A 329 44.92 -0.33 2.92
C ASP A 329 43.66 -1.03 3.49
N ILE A 330 42.59 -1.13 2.70
CA ILE A 330 41.35 -1.81 3.10
C ILE A 330 41.31 -3.24 2.56
N PRO A 331 41.33 -4.26 3.43
CA PRO A 331 41.14 -5.64 3.00
C PRO A 331 39.76 -5.89 2.40
N VAL A 332 39.73 -6.67 1.32
CA VAL A 332 38.51 -7.12 0.63
C VAL A 332 38.32 -8.61 0.90
N TYR A 333 37.11 -8.96 1.34
CA TYR A 333 36.70 -10.33 1.64
C TYR A 333 35.54 -10.75 0.75
N PHE A 334 35.61 -11.97 0.20
CA PHE A 334 34.60 -12.49 -0.72
C PHE A 334 33.63 -13.45 -0.04
N CYS A 335 32.35 -13.33 -0.36
CA CYS A 335 31.33 -14.27 0.09
C CYS A 335 31.47 -15.62 -0.61
N ASP A 336 30.93 -16.66 0.03
CA ASP A 336 30.89 -17.99 -0.56
C ASP A 336 29.93 -18.02 -1.76
N PRO A 337 30.21 -18.88 -2.77
CA PRO A 337 29.30 -19.07 -3.87
C PRO A 337 27.92 -19.52 -3.38
N ALA A 338 26.86 -18.96 -3.96
CA ALA A 338 25.46 -19.26 -3.61
C ALA A 338 25.05 -18.93 -2.16
N SER A 339 25.78 -18.05 -1.47
CA SER A 339 25.50 -17.67 -0.07
C SER A 339 25.04 -16.21 0.10
N PRO A 340 23.90 -15.78 -0.48
CA PRO A 340 23.44 -14.39 -0.42
C PRO A 340 23.14 -13.89 1.01
N TRP A 341 22.84 -14.79 1.96
CA TRP A 341 22.57 -14.43 3.36
C TRP A 341 23.77 -13.78 4.07
N GLN A 342 24.99 -14.01 3.58
CA GLN A 342 26.22 -13.39 4.08
C GLN A 342 26.27 -11.86 3.84
N ARG A 343 25.37 -11.33 2.98
CA ARG A 343 25.21 -9.89 2.69
C ARG A 343 23.77 -9.40 2.91
N GLY A 344 23.12 -9.88 3.97
CA GLY A 344 21.73 -9.51 4.28
C GLY A 344 21.49 -8.00 4.42
N SER A 345 22.52 -7.21 4.77
CA SER A 345 22.41 -5.75 4.87
C SER A 345 22.24 -5.12 3.50
N ASN A 346 23.07 -5.53 2.54
CA ASN A 346 22.99 -5.05 1.16
C ASN A 346 21.71 -5.49 0.47
N GLU A 347 21.24 -6.73 0.68
CA GLU A 347 20.00 -7.17 0.06
C GLU A 347 18.81 -6.29 0.49
N ASN A 348 18.69 -6.04 1.80
CA ASN A 348 17.63 -5.17 2.34
C ASN A 348 17.77 -3.72 1.85
N THR A 349 18.99 -3.16 1.86
CA THR A 349 19.24 -1.79 1.38
C THR A 349 18.97 -1.67 -0.11
N ASN A 350 19.39 -2.63 -0.92
CA ASN A 350 19.11 -2.69 -2.35
C ASN A 350 17.60 -2.74 -2.60
N GLY A 351 16.86 -3.50 -1.81
CA GLY A 351 15.39 -3.49 -1.82
C GLY A 351 14.78 -2.10 -1.62
N LEU A 352 15.37 -1.27 -0.76
CA LEU A 352 14.94 0.12 -0.54
C LEU A 352 15.36 1.05 -1.67
N LEU A 353 16.59 0.89 -2.18
CA LEU A 353 17.12 1.65 -3.30
C LEU A 353 16.27 1.45 -4.57
N ARG A 354 15.60 0.30 -4.72
CA ARG A 354 14.65 0.08 -5.84
C ARG A 354 13.42 1.00 -5.83
N GLN A 355 13.12 1.71 -4.74
CA GLN A 355 12.08 2.75 -4.73
C GLN A 355 12.52 4.04 -5.44
N TYR A 356 13.83 4.21 -5.60
CA TYR A 356 14.47 5.33 -6.29
C TYR A 356 14.95 4.91 -7.69
N PHE A 357 15.49 3.68 -7.77
CA PHE A 357 16.04 3.07 -8.97
C PHE A 357 15.24 1.81 -9.37
N PRO A 358 13.98 1.98 -9.85
CA PRO A 358 13.10 0.86 -10.15
C PRO A 358 13.67 -0.08 -11.21
N LYS A 359 13.33 -1.36 -11.12
CA LYS A 359 13.77 -2.39 -12.07
C LYS A 359 12.74 -2.52 -13.19
N GLY A 360 13.07 -2.10 -14.41
CA GLY A 360 12.18 -2.17 -15.58
C GLY A 360 12.93 -2.29 -16.91
N LYS A 361 12.21 -2.67 -17.98
CA LYS A 361 12.75 -2.72 -19.35
C LYS A 361 13.13 -1.29 -19.77
N GLY A 362 14.40 -0.94 -19.63
CA GLY A 362 14.96 0.35 -20.07
C GLY A 362 15.21 1.40 -18.99
N THR A 363 15.19 1.07 -17.70
CA THR A 363 15.70 2.03 -16.69
C THR A 363 17.21 2.13 -16.82
N ASP A 364 17.65 3.15 -17.55
CA ASP A 364 19.04 3.57 -17.59
C ASP A 364 19.38 4.28 -16.29
N LEU A 365 20.45 3.82 -15.62
CA LEU A 365 20.94 4.46 -14.40
C LEU A 365 21.80 5.68 -14.71
N ALA A 366 22.32 5.82 -15.93
CA ALA A 366 23.15 6.97 -16.34
C ALA A 366 22.38 8.30 -16.31
N ARG A 367 21.04 8.26 -16.38
CA ARG A 367 20.19 9.46 -16.26
C ARG A 367 20.22 10.10 -14.88
N PHE A 368 20.65 9.35 -13.85
CA PHE A 368 20.76 9.89 -12.50
C PHE A 368 22.13 10.53 -12.35
N THR A 369 22.17 11.71 -11.78
CA THR A 369 23.43 12.42 -11.51
C THR A 369 24.07 11.93 -10.21
N ALA A 370 25.35 12.24 -10.01
CA ALA A 370 26.01 12.02 -8.71
C ALA A 370 25.28 12.75 -7.56
N THR A 371 24.71 13.93 -7.85
CA THR A 371 23.88 14.69 -6.92
C THR A 371 22.58 13.96 -6.56
N ASP A 372 21.91 13.35 -7.54
CA ASP A 372 20.71 12.54 -7.28
C ASP A 372 21.04 11.37 -6.36
N LEU A 373 22.15 10.67 -6.62
CA LEU A 373 22.61 9.57 -5.76
C LEU A 373 22.95 10.05 -4.35
N THR A 374 23.59 11.20 -4.21
CA THR A 374 23.88 11.82 -2.91
C THR A 374 22.60 12.13 -2.14
N ASN A 375 21.60 12.70 -2.81
CA ASN A 375 20.29 12.99 -2.22
C ASN A 375 19.57 11.70 -1.78
N VAL A 376 19.61 10.64 -2.60
CA VAL A 376 19.02 9.34 -2.25
C VAL A 376 19.74 8.70 -1.06
N ALA A 377 21.07 8.75 -1.02
CA ALA A 377 21.86 8.28 0.11
C ALA A 377 21.49 9.05 1.38
N HIS A 378 21.42 10.38 1.31
CA HIS A 378 20.98 11.24 2.40
C HIS A 378 19.57 10.89 2.90
N GLU A 379 18.60 10.70 2.01
CA GLU A 379 17.25 10.26 2.39
C GLU A 379 17.24 8.90 3.12
N LEU A 380 18.10 7.96 2.72
CA LEU A 380 18.22 6.66 3.39
C LEU A 380 18.96 6.74 4.73
N ASN A 381 19.96 7.63 4.83
CA ASN A 381 20.79 7.84 6.01
C ASN A 381 20.11 8.70 7.08
N THR A 382 19.12 9.50 6.70
CA THR A 382 18.26 10.25 7.63
C THR A 382 16.95 9.52 7.94
N ARG A 383 16.75 8.31 7.39
CA ARG A 383 15.56 7.49 7.64
C ARG A 383 15.77 6.57 8.85
N PRO A 384 14.89 6.62 9.86
CA PRO A 384 15.04 5.84 11.10
C PRO A 384 14.92 4.33 10.85
N ARG A 385 15.70 3.53 11.57
CA ARG A 385 15.76 2.07 11.40
C ARG A 385 15.37 1.36 12.67
N LYS A 386 14.40 0.44 12.57
CA LYS A 386 13.99 -0.43 13.68
C LYS A 386 15.16 -1.20 14.29
N THR A 387 16.09 -1.68 13.45
CA THR A 387 17.30 -2.39 13.85
C THR A 387 18.28 -1.53 14.65
N LEU A 388 18.16 -0.20 14.60
CA LEU A 388 19.00 0.76 15.33
C LEU A 388 18.21 1.42 16.47
N GLY A 389 17.16 0.78 16.98
CA GLY A 389 16.32 1.39 18.02
C GLY A 389 15.60 2.66 17.56
N TRP A 390 15.31 2.77 16.26
CA TRP A 390 14.69 3.94 15.60
C TRP A 390 15.59 5.15 15.42
N GLU A 391 16.90 5.02 15.64
CA GLU A 391 17.87 6.00 15.19
C GLU A 391 18.06 5.94 13.67
N THR A 392 18.50 7.06 13.10
CA THR A 392 18.90 7.12 11.70
C THR A 392 20.34 6.61 11.55
N PRO A 393 20.72 6.04 10.39
CA PRO A 393 22.10 5.65 10.15
C PRO A 393 23.11 6.78 10.36
N ALA A 394 22.75 8.01 9.97
CA ALA A 394 23.58 9.19 10.18
C ALA A 394 23.76 9.52 11.68
N GLU A 395 22.68 9.49 12.47
CA GLU A 395 22.75 9.69 13.93
C GLU A 395 23.61 8.62 14.61
N ARG A 396 23.41 7.35 14.24
CA ARG A 396 24.17 6.23 14.80
C ARG A 396 25.66 6.35 14.45
N LEU A 397 25.98 6.70 13.21
CA LEU A 397 27.35 6.91 12.78
C LEU A 397 28.01 8.08 13.52
N ALA A 398 27.33 9.21 13.65
CA ALA A 398 27.84 10.36 14.38
C ALA A 398 28.14 10.02 15.85
N LYS A 399 27.28 9.22 16.50
CA LYS A 399 27.52 8.76 17.89
C LYS A 399 28.76 7.87 18.01
N LEU A 400 28.99 6.97 17.06
CA LEU A 400 30.16 6.08 17.05
C LEU A 400 31.46 6.82 16.70
N LEU A 401 31.39 7.94 16.00
CA LEU A 401 32.57 8.77 15.69
C LEU A 401 32.89 9.77 16.82
N ALA A 402 31.92 10.04 17.71
CA ALA A 402 32.08 10.93 18.86
C ALA A 402 32.48 10.18 20.16
N SER A 403 32.38 8.84 20.14
CA SER A 403 32.86 7.94 21.20
C SER A 403 34.28 7.49 20.91
#